data_AF-A0A6L5ZC58-F1
#
_entry.id   AF-A0A6L5ZC58-F1
#
_cell.length_a   1.000
_cell.length_b   1.000
_cell.length_c   1.000
_cell.angle_alpha   90.00
_cell.angle_beta   90.00
_cell.angle_gamma   90.00
#
_symmetry.space_group_name_H-M   'P 1'
#
loop_
_entity.id
_entity.type
_entity.pdbx_description
1 polymer ?
#
loop_
_entity_poly.entity_id
_entity_poly.type
_entity_poly.pdbx_seq_one_letter_code
_entity_poly.pdbx_strand_id
1 'polypeptide(L)'
;MKPGLKYGLIVIVLIGLLGSAAAFLFLKDNSPEAVSLDAASDSVAGSDKSDTSSDSANEVEIAGKWAVDSDAGEFTFDSATGSFAGFRITEELAQIGTTEAVGRTGDVQGTLT
;
A
#
# COMPACT_ATOMS: atom_id res chain seq x y z
N MET A 1 33.47 -42.43 5.76
CA MET A 1 33.28 -41.06 6.32
C MET A 1 32.86 -41.18 7.77
N LYS A 2 33.61 -40.57 8.70
CA LYS A 2 33.31 -40.62 10.14
C LYS A 2 31.92 -40.01 10.40
N PRO A 3 31.07 -40.62 11.26
CA PRO A 3 29.67 -40.21 11.44
C PRO A 3 29.54 -38.72 11.81
N GLY A 4 30.43 -38.19 12.65
CA GLY A 4 30.46 -36.77 13.02
C GLY A 4 30.63 -35.79 11.85
N LEU A 5 31.33 -36.19 10.77
CA LEU A 5 31.48 -35.36 9.57
C LEU A 5 30.19 -35.30 8.75
N LYS A 6 29.39 -36.37 8.76
CA LYS A 6 28.08 -36.40 8.09
C LYS A 6 27.08 -35.51 8.80
N TYR A 7 27.02 -35.60 10.14
CA TYR A 7 26.14 -34.75 10.95
C TYR A 7 26.54 -33.28 10.88
N GLY A 8 27.84 -32.95 10.90
CA GLY A 8 28.33 -31.59 10.71
C GLY A 8 27.91 -31.00 9.35
N LEU A 9 28.02 -31.78 8.28
CA LEU A 9 27.60 -31.34 6.95
C LEU A 9 26.07 -31.13 6.86
N ILE A 10 25.28 -32.03 7.45
CA ILE A 10 23.82 -31.89 7.51
C ILE A 10 23.40 -30.61 8.24
N VAL A 11 24.05 -30.28 9.36
CA VAL A 11 23.76 -29.06 10.12
C VAL A 11 24.07 -27.80 9.31
N ILE A 12 25.21 -27.77 8.60
CA ILE A 12 25.58 -26.64 7.74
C ILE A 12 24.56 -26.45 6.61
N VAL A 13 24.13 -27.54 5.98
CA VAL A 13 23.10 -27.48 4.92
C VAL A 13 21.78 -26.97 5.47
N LEU A 14 21.35 -27.44 6.65
CA LEU A 14 20.13 -26.97 7.30
C LEU A 14 20.17 -25.47 7.63
N ILE A 15 21.30 -24.97 8.16
CA ILE A 15 21.49 -23.56 8.46
C ILE A 15 21.46 -22.73 7.18
N GLY A 16 22.10 -23.21 6.10
CA GLY A 16 22.06 -22.55 4.79
C GLY A 16 20.64 -22.48 4.23
N LEU A 17 19.87 -23.57 4.35
CA LEU A 17 18.46 -23.61 3.93
C LEU A 17 17.60 -22.64 4.73
N LEU A 18 17.74 -22.61 6.06
CA LEU A 18 17.02 -21.65 6.91
C LEU A 18 17.39 -20.20 6.58
N GLY A 19 18.68 -19.91 6.40
CA GLY A 19 19.14 -18.56 6.07
C GLY A 19 18.62 -18.09 4.71
N SER A 20 18.66 -18.96 3.69
CA SER A 20 18.13 -18.65 2.36
C SER A 20 16.61 -18.48 2.36
N ALA A 21 15.87 -19.28 3.13
CA ALA A 21 14.42 -19.13 3.29
C ALA A 21 14.05 -17.83 4.02
N ALA A 22 14.80 -17.47 5.07
CA ALA A 22 14.61 -16.20 5.79
C ALA A 22 14.89 -15.00 4.88
N ALA A 23 15.98 -15.05 4.10
CA ALA A 23 16.27 -14.02 3.10
C ALA A 23 15.17 -13.95 2.04
N PHE A 24 14.71 -15.09 1.52
CA PHE A 24 13.62 -15.12 0.55
C PHE A 24 12.35 -14.48 1.09
N LEU A 25 11.92 -14.82 2.32
CA LEU A 25 10.74 -14.22 2.94
C LEU A 25 10.91 -12.73 3.26
N PHE A 26 12.12 -12.30 3.62
CA PHE A 26 12.40 -10.87 3.86
C PHE A 26 12.35 -10.04 2.57
N LEU A 27 12.84 -10.60 1.45
CA LEU A 27 12.79 -9.95 0.13
C LEU A 27 11.46 -10.15 -0.60
N LYS A 28 10.63 -11.09 -0.15
CA LYS A 28 9.28 -11.36 -0.68
C LYS A 28 8.35 -10.24 -0.19
N ASP A 29 8.11 -9.27 -1.08
CA ASP A 29 7.06 -8.23 -1.06
C ASP A 29 6.48 -7.87 0.34
N ASN A 30 7.00 -6.79 0.95
CA ASN A 30 6.43 -6.15 2.14
C ASN A 30 5.59 -4.92 1.77
N SER A 31 4.98 -4.91 0.59
CA SER A 31 4.17 -3.80 0.13
C SER A 31 2.91 -3.65 1.00
N PRO A 32 2.56 -2.43 1.46
CA PRO A 32 1.36 -2.19 2.26
C PRO A 32 0.08 -2.66 1.58
N GLU A 33 -0.95 -2.94 2.37
CA GLU A 33 -2.26 -3.27 1.81
C GLU A 33 -2.81 -2.14 0.93
N ALA A 34 -3.52 -2.57 -0.10
CA ALA A 34 -4.19 -1.70 -1.06
C ALA A 34 -5.09 -0.67 -0.36
N VAL A 35 -5.02 0.58 -0.81
CA VAL A 35 -6.13 1.51 -0.58
C VAL A 35 -7.32 1.08 -1.44
N SER A 36 -8.49 0.92 -0.82
CA SER A 36 -9.72 0.60 -1.54
C SER A 36 -10.69 1.77 -1.46
N LEU A 37 -11.28 2.09 -2.62
CA LEU A 37 -12.31 3.12 -2.71
C LEU A 37 -13.59 2.66 -2.01
N ASP A 38 -13.93 1.37 -2.09
CA ASP A 38 -15.09 0.80 -1.41
C ASP A 38 -14.98 0.95 0.12
N ALA A 39 -13.83 0.61 0.73
CA ALA A 39 -13.66 0.80 2.17
C ALA A 39 -13.62 2.29 2.55
N ALA A 40 -13.09 3.16 1.68
CA ALA A 40 -13.11 4.60 1.90
C ALA A 40 -14.55 5.13 1.87
N SER A 41 -15.37 4.74 0.89
CA SER A 41 -16.78 5.13 0.80
C SER A 41 -17.62 4.58 1.96
N ASP A 42 -17.39 3.33 2.36
CA ASP A 42 -18.08 2.72 3.50
C ASP A 42 -17.76 3.44 4.81
N SER A 43 -16.51 3.91 4.98
CA SER A 43 -16.11 4.67 6.16
C SER A 43 -16.83 6.02 6.30
N VAL A 44 -17.14 6.68 5.18
CA VAL A 44 -17.92 7.94 5.16
C VAL A 44 -19.41 7.66 5.32
N ALA A 45 -19.94 6.65 4.62
CA ALA A 45 -21.35 6.28 4.69
C ALA A 45 -21.76 5.74 6.07
N GLY A 46 -20.82 5.16 6.82
CA GLY A 46 -21.04 4.67 8.18
C GLY A 46 -21.34 5.75 9.23
N SER A 47 -20.99 7.01 8.95
CA SER A 47 -21.20 8.14 9.87
C SER A 47 -22.61 8.74 9.85
N ASP A 48 -23.42 8.45 8.82
CA ASP A 48 -24.78 8.96 8.71
C ASP A 48 -25.79 7.82 8.48
N LYS A 49 -26.23 7.19 9.57
CA LYS A 49 -27.60 6.66 9.62
C LYS A 49 -28.54 7.80 10.03
N SER A 50 -28.67 8.80 9.17
CA SER A 50 -29.77 9.76 9.21
C SER A 50 -30.80 9.33 8.18
N ASP A 51 -32.02 9.03 8.64
CA ASP A 51 -33.17 8.67 7.80
C ASP A 51 -33.39 9.73 6.72
N THR A 52 -32.94 9.43 5.50
CA THR A 52 -33.22 10.28 4.33
C THR A 52 -34.61 9.94 3.83
N SER A 53 -35.60 10.71 4.26
CA SER A 53 -36.85 10.84 3.50
C SER A 53 -36.50 11.36 2.11
N SER A 54 -36.98 10.68 1.07
CA SER A 54 -36.88 11.10 -0.33
C SER A 54 -37.60 12.44 -0.54
N ASP A 55 -36.91 13.53 -0.26
CA ASP A 55 -37.19 14.80 -0.93
C ASP A 55 -36.36 14.82 -2.21
N SER A 56 -36.94 15.30 -3.30
CA SER A 56 -36.30 15.30 -4.61
C SER A 56 -35.03 16.15 -4.52
N ALA A 57 -33.87 15.49 -4.48
CA ALA A 57 -32.58 16.15 -4.41
C ALA A 57 -32.44 17.02 -5.66
N ASN A 58 -32.55 18.34 -5.48
CA ASN A 58 -31.94 19.27 -6.43
C ASN A 58 -30.48 18.86 -6.54
N GLU A 59 -30.06 18.47 -7.73
CA GLU A 59 -28.68 18.16 -8.05
C GLU A 59 -27.89 19.48 -7.94
N VAL A 60 -27.46 19.79 -6.72
CA VAL A 60 -26.54 20.91 -6.49
C VAL A 60 -25.19 20.44 -6.99
N GLU A 61 -24.76 20.98 -8.13
CA GLU A 61 -23.39 20.78 -8.62
C GLU A 61 -22.43 21.39 -7.60
N ILE A 62 -21.85 20.55 -6.76
CA ILE A 62 -20.76 20.93 -5.85
C ILE A 62 -19.47 20.86 -6.66
N ALA A 63 -18.95 22.02 -7.06
CA ALA A 63 -17.71 22.12 -7.79
C ALA A 63 -16.52 22.27 -6.83
N GLY A 64 -15.54 21.38 -6.95
CA GLY A 64 -14.31 21.42 -6.16
C GLY A 64 -13.06 21.32 -7.04
N LYS A 65 -11.95 21.87 -6.56
CA LYS A 65 -10.62 21.66 -7.13
C LYS A 65 -9.75 20.92 -6.13
N TRP A 66 -9.05 19.91 -6.62
CA TRP A 66 -8.09 19.11 -5.86
C TRP A 66 -6.72 19.25 -6.50
N ALA A 67 -5.71 19.53 -5.68
CA ALA A 67 -4.33 19.63 -6.10
C ALA A 67 -3.51 18.56 -5.38
N VAL A 68 -2.62 17.90 -6.13
CA VAL A 68 -1.67 16.92 -5.62
C VAL A 68 -0.28 17.52 -5.81
N ASP A 69 0.51 17.58 -4.74
CA ASP A 69 1.92 17.94 -4.84
C ASP A 69 2.71 16.77 -5.44
N SER A 70 3.40 17.03 -6.55
CA SER A 70 4.23 16.04 -7.27
C SER A 70 5.70 16.06 -6.84
N ASP A 71 6.13 17.06 -6.08
CA ASP A 71 7.51 17.23 -5.62
C ASP A 71 7.72 16.65 -4.21
N ALA A 72 6.64 16.22 -3.55
CA ALA A 72 6.67 15.53 -2.27
C ALA A 72 7.32 14.13 -2.40
N GLY A 73 8.62 14.05 -2.11
CA GLY A 73 9.39 12.80 -2.11
C GLY A 73 9.64 12.17 -0.73
N GLU A 74 9.30 12.86 0.35
CA GLU A 74 9.63 12.45 1.72
C GLU A 74 8.35 12.14 2.51
N PHE A 75 8.22 10.91 3.01
CA PHE A 75 7.09 10.48 3.82
C PHE A 75 7.58 10.10 5.22
N THR A 76 7.19 10.91 6.21
CA THR A 76 7.45 10.62 7.63
C THR A 76 6.18 10.11 8.31
N PHE A 77 6.34 9.42 9.45
CA PHE A 77 5.19 8.95 10.23
C PHE A 77 4.29 10.11 10.71
N ASP A 78 4.86 11.27 11.02
CA ASP A 78 4.10 12.45 11.43
C ASP A 78 3.28 13.05 10.27
N SER A 79 3.80 13.01 9.04
CA SER A 79 3.07 13.44 7.82
C SER A 79 2.07 12.38 7.30
N ALA A 80 2.07 11.16 7.86
CA ALA A 80 1.26 10.04 7.39
C ALA A 80 -0.23 10.12 7.77
N THR A 81 -0.63 11.14 8.54
CA THR A 81 -2.00 11.28 9.06
C THR A 81 -2.90 12.17 8.20
N GLY A 82 -2.37 12.78 7.14
CA GLY A 82 -3.10 13.68 6.24
C GLY A 82 -3.77 13.00 5.04
N SER A 83 -4.41 13.80 4.19
CA SER A 83 -4.98 13.35 2.91
C SER A 83 -3.88 12.97 1.92
N PHE A 84 -4.07 11.86 1.22
CA PHE A 84 -3.09 11.31 0.27
C PHE A 84 -3.78 10.80 -1.00
N ALA A 85 -3.01 10.70 -2.09
CA ALA A 85 -3.42 10.01 -3.31
C ALA A 85 -2.58 8.73 -3.48
N GLY A 86 -3.24 7.60 -3.71
CA GLY A 86 -2.55 6.32 -3.96
C GLY A 86 -2.27 6.10 -5.45
N PHE A 87 -1.24 5.32 -5.78
CA PHE A 87 -0.96 4.89 -7.16
C PHE A 87 -0.51 3.43 -7.25
N ARG A 88 -0.72 2.86 -8.45
CA ARG A 88 -0.26 1.53 -8.89
C ARG A 88 0.38 1.67 -10.25
N ILE A 89 1.64 1.28 -10.36
CA ILE A 89 2.36 1.29 -11.64
C ILE A 89 2.84 -0.13 -11.89
N THR A 90 2.20 -0.80 -12.86
CA THR A 90 2.72 -2.05 -13.40
C THR A 90 3.88 -1.72 -14.31
N GLU A 91 5.07 -2.14 -13.93
CA GLU A 91 6.29 -1.95 -14.71
C GLU A 91 6.92 -3.30 -15.06
N GLU A 92 7.51 -3.36 -16.25
CA GLU A 92 8.28 -4.51 -16.69
C GLU A 92 9.77 -4.16 -16.53
N LEU A 93 10.37 -4.67 -15.46
CA LEU A 93 11.78 -4.39 -15.15
C LEU A 93 12.67 -5.39 -15.88
N ALA A 94 13.68 -4.87 -16.59
CA ALA A 94 14.64 -5.71 -17.30
C ALA A 94 15.27 -6.72 -16.34
N GLN A 95 15.19 -8.01 -16.68
CA GLN A 95 15.69 -9.17 -15.91
C GLN A 95 14.91 -9.52 -14.63
N ILE A 96 14.01 -8.66 -14.13
CA ILE A 96 13.21 -8.92 -12.92
C ILE A 96 11.77 -9.33 -13.28
N GLY A 97 11.27 -8.92 -14.44
CA GLY A 97 9.94 -9.23 -14.92
C GLY A 97 8.89 -8.21 -14.48
N THR A 98 7.62 -8.61 -14.54
CA THR A 98 6.50 -7.74 -14.15
C THR A 98 6.51 -7.50 -12.65
N THR A 99 6.49 -6.23 -12.26
CA THR A 99 6.38 -5.77 -10.88
C THR A 99 5.31 -4.71 -10.77
N GLU A 100 4.65 -4.64 -9.62
CA GLU A 100 3.66 -3.61 -9.34
C GLU A 100 4.18 -2.70 -8.23
N ALA A 101 4.56 -1.47 -8.59
CA ALA A 101 4.92 -0.46 -7.62
C ALA A 101 3.63 0.14 -7.02
N VAL A 102 3.44 -0.06 -5.72
CA VAL A 102 2.32 0.52 -4.94
C VAL A 102 2.86 1.63 -4.06
N GLY A 103 2.26 2.81 -4.14
CA GLY A 103 2.69 3.97 -3.36
C GLY A 103 1.57 4.93 -3.01
N ARG A 104 1.91 5.94 -2.22
CA ARG A 104 1.06 7.06 -1.82
C ARG A 104 1.85 8.35 -1.95
N THR A 105 1.22 9.41 -2.45
CA THR A 105 1.73 10.79 -2.34
C THR A 105 0.90 11.57 -1.32
N GLY A 106 1.59 12.29 -0.44
CA GLY A 106 0.96 13.13 0.59
C GLY A 106 0.42 14.44 0.03
N ASP A 107 0.09 15.36 0.93
CA ASP A 107 -0.22 16.77 0.60
C ASP A 107 -1.31 16.98 -0.46
N VAL A 108 -2.36 16.17 -0.40
CA VAL A 108 -3.55 16.37 -1.24
C VAL A 108 -4.45 17.44 -0.63
N GLN A 109 -4.59 18.57 -1.32
CA GLN A 109 -5.38 19.71 -0.84
C GLN A 109 -6.61 19.91 -1.71
N GLY A 110 -7.76 20.16 -1.07
CA GLY A 110 -9.04 20.41 -1.73
C GLY A 110 -9.63 21.77 -1.36
N THR A 111 -10.33 22.40 -2.30
CA THR A 111 -11.21 23.55 -2.02
C THR A 111 -12.54 23.35 -2.73
N LEU A 112 -13.62 23.61 -2.00
CA LEU A 112 -15.00 23.62 -2.48
C LEU A 112 -15.38 25.05 -2.85
N THR A 113 -16.21 25.21 -3.88
CA THR A 113 -16.72 26.50 -4.36
C THR A 113 -18.23 26.49 -4.43
#